data_AF-A0AAP5PF18-F1
#
_entry.id   AF-A0AAP5PF18-F1
#
_cell.length_a   1.000
_cell.length_b   1.000
_cell.length_c   1.000
_cell.angle_alpha   90.00
_cell.angle_beta   90.00
_cell.angle_gamma   90.00
#
_symmetry.space_group_name_H-M   'P 1'
#
loop_
_entity.id
_entity.type
_entity.pdbx_description
1 polymer ?
#
loop_
_entity_poly.entity_id
_entity_poly.type
_entity_poly.pdbx_seq_one_letter_code
_entity_poly.pdbx_strand_id
1 'polypeptide(L)'
;MFDLHILKTFGIVAVSLYLVDKVMNRLIKGLNYLINRKENMKKNNQKFAERLKELRKINGLTQSQVAYGLGTKQPVYHRWETGERSPSIETLIKLADYFDVSIDYLVGRKNEK
;
A
#
# COMPACT_ATOMS: atom_id res chain seq x y z
N MET A 1 -14.91 -30.20 52.33
CA MET A 1 -14.08 -31.03 51.41
C MET A 1 -14.40 -30.58 50.01
N PHE A 2 -13.46 -29.93 49.30
CA PHE A 2 -13.71 -29.47 47.93
C PHE A 2 -13.72 -30.68 46.98
N ASP A 3 -14.73 -30.73 46.11
CA ASP A 3 -14.93 -31.83 45.18
C ASP A 3 -13.83 -31.83 44.09
N LEU A 4 -13.08 -32.92 44.03
CA LEU A 4 -11.99 -33.14 43.06
C LEU A 4 -12.49 -33.07 41.61
N HIS A 5 -13.76 -33.39 41.38
CA HIS A 5 -14.38 -33.31 40.06
C HIS A 5 -14.52 -31.85 39.60
N ILE A 6 -14.84 -30.94 40.53
CA ILE A 6 -14.99 -29.51 40.26
C ILE A 6 -13.62 -28.90 39.86
N LEU A 7 -12.55 -29.24 40.58
CA LEU A 7 -11.18 -28.76 40.31
C LEU A 7 -10.66 -29.19 38.92
N LYS A 8 -10.93 -30.43 38.49
CA LYS A 8 -10.54 -30.93 37.16
C LYS A 8 -11.27 -30.20 36.04
N THR A 9 -12.56 -29.96 36.19
CA THR A 9 -13.36 -29.21 35.20
C THR A 9 -12.87 -27.77 35.04
N PHE A 10 -12.59 -27.08 36.15
CA PHE A 10 -12.04 -25.72 36.10
C PHE A 10 -10.67 -25.65 35.42
N GLY A 11 -9.78 -26.63 35.65
CA GLY A 11 -8.47 -26.70 35.00
C GLY A 11 -8.56 -26.83 33.48
N ILE A 12 -9.44 -27.71 32.98
CA ILE A 12 -9.63 -27.90 31.54
C ILE A 12 -10.19 -26.63 30.88
N VAL A 13 -11.17 -25.99 31.52
CA VAL A 13 -11.76 -24.73 31.04
C VAL A 13 -10.70 -23.62 30.99
N ALA A 14 -9.89 -23.45 32.03
CA ALA A 14 -8.83 -22.44 32.06
C ALA A 14 -7.76 -22.62 30.97
N VAL A 15 -7.32 -23.88 30.73
CA VAL A 15 -6.38 -24.18 29.64
C VAL A 15 -7.01 -23.91 28.27
N SER A 16 -8.28 -24.28 28.09
CA SER A 16 -9.02 -24.00 26.85
C SER A 16 -9.11 -22.50 26.58
N LEU A 17 -9.53 -21.69 27.58
CA LEU A 17 -9.59 -20.24 27.44
C LEU A 17 -8.21 -19.63 27.12
N TYR A 18 -7.15 -20.07 27.80
CA TYR A 18 -5.78 -19.59 27.52
C TYR A 18 -5.34 -19.90 26.08
N LEU A 19 -5.61 -21.11 25.59
CA LEU A 19 -5.28 -21.50 24.23
C LEU A 19 -6.08 -20.68 23.20
N VAL A 20 -7.37 -20.46 23.47
CA VAL A 20 -8.24 -19.61 22.63
C VAL A 20 -7.67 -18.19 22.58
N ASP A 21 -7.37 -17.57 23.72
CA ASP A 21 -6.77 -16.22 23.76
C ASP A 21 -5.44 -16.15 23.02
N LYS A 22 -4.57 -17.15 23.18
CA LYS A 22 -3.27 -17.20 22.50
C LYS A 22 -3.42 -17.28 20.98
N VAL A 23 -4.39 -18.05 20.50
CA VAL A 23 -4.70 -18.15 19.06
C VAL A 23 -5.33 -16.84 18.57
N MET A 24 -6.34 -16.33 19.27
CA MET A 24 -7.03 -15.08 18.93
C MET A 24 -6.07 -13.90 18.85
N ASN A 25 -5.15 -13.75 19.82
CA ASN A 25 -4.15 -12.68 19.82
C ASN A 25 -3.21 -12.73 18.61
N ARG A 26 -2.81 -13.94 18.16
CA ARG A 26 -2.00 -14.10 16.94
C ARG A 26 -2.78 -13.70 15.68
N LEU A 27 -4.05 -14.11 15.60
CA LEU A 27 -4.93 -13.77 14.48
C LEU A 27 -5.18 -12.25 14.40
N ILE A 28 -5.50 -11.62 15.54
CA ILE A 28 -5.70 -10.17 15.62
C ILE A 28 -4.44 -9.42 15.19
N LYS A 29 -3.25 -9.82 15.67
CA LYS A 29 -1.98 -9.21 15.26
C LYS A 29 -1.74 -9.35 13.75
N GLY A 30 -2.00 -10.53 13.18
CA GLY A 30 -1.89 -10.78 11.74
C GLY A 30 -2.86 -9.93 10.93
N LEU A 31 -4.12 -9.81 11.37
CA LEU A 31 -5.12 -9.00 10.71
C LEU A 31 -4.75 -7.51 10.73
N ASN A 32 -4.34 -6.99 11.89
CA ASN A 32 -3.89 -5.61 12.03
C ASN A 32 -2.70 -5.30 11.11
N TYR A 33 -1.76 -6.24 10.96
CA TYR A 33 -0.66 -6.10 10.00
C TYR A 33 -1.17 -5.97 8.55
N LEU A 34 -2.13 -6.80 8.15
CA LEU A 34 -2.68 -6.77 6.79
C LEU A 34 -3.49 -5.50 6.51
N ILE A 35 -4.27 -5.03 7.48
CA ILE A 35 -5.02 -3.78 7.39
C ILE A 35 -4.07 -2.60 7.19
N ASN A 36 -3.10 -2.44 8.10
CA ASN A 36 -2.11 -1.37 8.03
C ASN A 36 -1.31 -1.43 6.71
N ARG A 37 -0.99 -2.63 6.22
CA ARG A 37 -0.34 -2.82 4.92
C ARG A 37 -1.20 -2.30 3.77
N LYS A 38 -2.49 -2.63 3.72
CA LYS A 38 -3.40 -2.14 2.66
C LYS A 38 -3.54 -0.62 2.68
N GLU A 39 -3.65 -0.03 3.86
CA GLU A 39 -3.72 1.42 4.03
C GLU A 39 -2.45 2.12 3.53
N ASN A 40 -1.28 1.61 3.91
CA ASN A 40 0.00 2.14 3.43
C ASN A 40 0.15 2.03 1.91
N MET A 41 -0.30 0.92 1.31
CA MET A 41 -0.31 0.76 -0.15
C MET A 41 -1.20 1.80 -0.83
N LYS A 42 -2.40 2.05 -0.29
CA LYS A 42 -3.31 3.09 -0.80
C LYS A 42 -2.68 4.48 -0.71
N LYS A 43 -2.04 4.81 0.42
CA LYS A 43 -1.35 6.08 0.64
C LYS A 43 -0.19 6.30 -0.32
N ASN A 44 0.63 5.28 -0.57
CA ASN A 44 1.76 5.38 -1.50
C ASN A 44 1.30 5.62 -2.94
N ASN A 45 0.26 4.91 -3.38
CA ASN A 45 -0.30 5.09 -4.72
C ASN A 45 -0.89 6.50 -4.91
N GLN A 46 -1.55 7.04 -3.88
CA GLN A 46 -2.03 8.43 -3.87
C GLN A 46 -0.87 9.43 -4.02
N LYS A 47 0.20 9.26 -3.25
CA LYS A 47 1.38 10.14 -3.29
C LYS A 47 2.10 10.11 -4.65
N PHE A 48 2.19 8.93 -5.28
CA PHE A 48 2.70 8.78 -6.64
C PHE A 48 1.85 9.57 -7.64
N ALA A 49 0.52 9.40 -7.60
CA ALA A 49 -0.39 10.07 -8.53
C ALA A 49 -0.32 11.60 -8.43
N GLU A 50 -0.21 12.13 -7.21
CA GLU A 50 -0.03 13.55 -6.94
C GLU A 50 1.28 14.09 -7.53
N ARG A 51 2.41 13.41 -7.28
CA ARG A 51 3.73 13.81 -7.81
C ARG A 51 3.80 13.76 -9.32
N LEU A 52 3.23 12.72 -9.93
CA LEU A 52 3.16 12.61 -11.38
C LEU A 52 2.41 13.81 -12.00
N LYS A 53 1.27 14.16 -11.41
CA LYS A 53 0.48 15.31 -11.83
C LYS A 53 1.20 16.64 -11.62
N GLU A 54 1.95 16.77 -10.52
CA GLU A 54 2.76 17.94 -10.21
C GLU A 54 3.89 18.12 -11.23
N LEU A 55 4.70 17.08 -11.47
CA LEU A 55 5.79 17.08 -12.45
C LEU A 55 5.29 17.49 -13.84
N ARG A 56 4.18 16.91 -14.28
CA ARG A 56 3.57 17.29 -15.55
C ARG A 56 3.19 18.77 -15.60
N LYS A 57 2.55 19.27 -14.54
CA LYS A 57 2.10 20.68 -14.47
C LYS A 57 3.26 21.66 -14.44
N ILE A 58 4.32 21.38 -13.68
CA ILE A 58 5.51 22.23 -13.60
C ILE A 58 6.20 22.34 -14.97
N ASN A 59 6.19 21.25 -15.74
CA ASN A 59 6.71 21.23 -17.11
C ASN A 59 5.74 21.84 -18.15
N GLY A 60 4.56 22.32 -17.74
CA GLY A 60 3.58 22.93 -18.66
C GLY A 60 2.94 21.95 -19.64
N LEU A 61 2.95 20.64 -19.34
CA LEU A 61 2.52 19.60 -20.27
C LEU A 61 1.06 19.19 -20.05
N THR A 62 0.37 18.86 -21.13
CA THR A 62 -0.94 18.18 -21.12
C THR A 62 -0.76 16.68 -20.87
N GLN A 63 -1.82 16.00 -20.39
CA GLN A 63 -1.78 14.54 -20.23
C GLN A 63 -1.50 13.82 -21.57
N SER A 64 -1.99 14.36 -22.69
CA SER A 64 -1.76 13.81 -24.02
C SER A 64 -0.30 13.93 -24.46
N GLN A 65 0.36 15.06 -24.16
CA GLN A 65 1.77 15.26 -24.49
C GLN A 65 2.68 14.28 -23.75
N VAL A 66 2.46 14.09 -22.44
CA VAL A 66 3.24 13.11 -21.66
C VAL A 66 2.94 11.69 -22.15
N ALA A 67 1.68 11.36 -22.40
CA ALA A 67 1.32 10.04 -22.91
C ALA A 67 2.01 9.74 -24.25
N TYR A 68 2.02 10.72 -25.16
CA TYR A 68 2.72 10.62 -26.44
C TYR A 68 4.23 10.43 -26.25
N GLY A 69 4.87 11.22 -25.39
CA GLY A 69 6.30 11.10 -25.09
C GLY A 69 6.71 9.75 -24.47
N LEU A 70 5.79 9.09 -23.77
CA LEU A 70 6.00 7.77 -23.17
C LEU A 70 5.56 6.60 -24.08
N GLY A 71 5.01 6.88 -25.26
CA GLY A 71 4.46 5.85 -26.15
C GLY A 71 3.22 5.14 -25.59
N THR A 72 2.39 5.84 -24.80
CA THR A 72 1.14 5.32 -24.22
C THR A 72 -0.08 6.14 -24.65
N LYS A 73 -1.28 5.67 -24.31
CA LYS A 73 -2.53 6.38 -24.59
C LYS A 73 -2.88 7.32 -23.44
N GLN A 74 -3.41 8.51 -23.73
CA GLN A 74 -3.81 9.49 -22.70
C GLN A 74 -4.73 8.91 -21.60
N PRO A 75 -5.72 8.04 -21.90
CA PRO A 75 -6.56 7.45 -20.85
C PRO A 75 -5.77 6.56 -19.89
N VAL A 76 -4.71 5.91 -20.37
CA VAL A 76 -3.83 5.09 -19.52
C VAL A 76 -3.04 5.98 -18.57
N TYR A 77 -2.48 7.08 -19.10
CA TYR A 77 -1.77 8.08 -18.29
C TYR A 77 -2.70 8.76 -17.27
N HIS A 78 -3.93 9.08 -17.66
CA HIS A 78 -4.95 9.63 -16.76
C HIS A 78 -5.18 8.74 -15.54
N ARG A 79 -5.30 7.41 -15.74
CA ARG A 79 -5.49 6.45 -14.64
C ARG A 79 -4.32 6.41 -13.66
N TRP A 80 -3.11 6.77 -14.10
CA TRP A 80 -1.96 6.92 -13.21
C TRP A 80 -2.08 8.18 -12.36
N GLU A 81 -2.47 9.31 -12.94
CA GLU A 81 -2.68 10.58 -12.21
C GLU A 81 -3.91 10.59 -11.28
N THR A 82 -4.88 9.69 -11.50
CA THR A 82 -6.02 9.51 -10.59
C THR A 82 -5.79 8.42 -9.54
N GLY A 83 -4.69 7.67 -9.64
CA GLY A 83 -4.43 6.51 -8.79
C GLY A 83 -5.35 5.32 -9.04
N GLU A 84 -6.17 5.34 -10.09
CA GLU A 84 -7.03 4.21 -10.48
C GLU A 84 -6.19 2.98 -10.86
N ARG A 85 -5.02 3.19 -11.45
CA ARG A 85 -4.10 2.14 -11.85
C ARG A 85 -2.66 2.53 -11.60
N SER A 86 -1.83 1.58 -11.19
CA SER A 86 -0.38 1.77 -11.12
C SER A 86 0.30 1.40 -12.46
N PRO A 87 1.32 2.15 -12.90
CA PRO A 87 2.15 1.78 -14.05
C PRO A 87 2.96 0.50 -13.80
N SER A 88 3.50 -0.09 -14.87
CA SER A 88 4.51 -1.16 -14.75
C SER A 88 5.85 -0.59 -14.27
N ILE A 89 6.76 -1.47 -13.85
CA ILE A 89 8.14 -1.08 -13.49
C ILE A 89 8.85 -0.39 -14.66
N GLU A 90 8.72 -0.94 -15.87
CA GLU A 90 9.31 -0.34 -17.08
C GLU A 90 8.76 1.07 -17.32
N THR A 91 7.46 1.28 -17.16
CA THR A 91 6.85 2.61 -17.29
C THR A 91 7.29 3.55 -16.16
N LEU A 92 7.49 3.06 -14.93
CA LEU A 92 8.03 3.88 -13.84
C LEU A 92 9.43 4.39 -14.15
N ILE A 93 10.29 3.55 -14.72
CA ILE A 93 11.63 3.93 -15.17
C ILE A 93 11.51 5.02 -16.25
N LYS A 94 10.71 4.79 -17.29
CA LYS A 94 10.47 5.79 -18.35
C LYS A 94 9.95 7.12 -17.82
N LEU A 95 9.06 7.08 -16.82
CA LEU A 95 8.53 8.29 -16.18
C LEU A 95 9.61 9.04 -15.39
N ALA A 96 10.43 8.31 -14.64
CA ALA A 96 11.54 8.86 -13.89
C ALA A 96 12.55 9.54 -14.83
N ASP A 97 12.92 8.86 -15.92
CA ASP A 97 13.82 9.39 -16.95
C ASP A 97 13.21 10.59 -17.68
N TYR A 98 11.92 10.52 -18.05
CA TYR A 98 11.21 11.58 -18.78
C TYR A 98 11.15 12.90 -17.99
N PHE A 99 11.02 12.82 -16.67
CA PHE A 99 10.94 13.99 -15.78
C PHE A 99 12.26 14.33 -15.10
N ASP A 100 13.34 13.58 -15.39
CA ASP A 100 14.65 13.72 -14.76
C ASP A 100 14.59 13.71 -13.22
N VAL A 101 13.97 12.66 -12.67
CA VAL A 101 13.84 12.44 -11.22
C VAL A 101 14.15 10.99 -10.85
N SER A 102 14.50 10.74 -9.59
CA SER A 102 14.64 9.37 -9.09
C SER A 102 13.29 8.65 -8.98
N ILE A 103 13.31 7.32 -9.10
CA ILE A 103 12.12 6.48 -8.84
C ILE A 103 11.66 6.65 -7.39
N ASP A 104 12.59 6.78 -6.43
CA ASP A 104 12.28 6.99 -5.02
C ASP A 104 11.49 8.28 -4.78
N TYR A 105 11.84 9.36 -5.50
CA TYR A 105 11.01 10.56 -5.55
C TYR A 105 9.68 10.27 -6.22
N LEU A 106 9.65 9.67 -7.40
CA LEU A 106 8.41 9.50 -8.14
C LEU A 106 7.35 8.70 -7.33
N VAL A 107 7.76 7.63 -6.65
CA VAL A 107 6.85 6.72 -5.93
C VAL A 107 6.57 7.06 -4.47
N GLY A 108 7.04 8.21 -3.97
CA GLY A 108 6.68 8.66 -2.62
C GLY A 108 7.70 8.36 -1.50
N ARG A 109 8.81 7.65 -1.79
CA ARG A 109 9.77 7.16 -0.78
C ARG A 109 10.71 8.25 -0.24
N LYS A 110 11.12 9.19 -1.10
CA LYS A 110 11.93 10.36 -0.71
C LYS A 110 11.21 11.66 -1.07
N ASN A 111 11.60 12.78 -0.46
CA ASN A 111 11.04 14.10 -0.81
C ASN A 111 11.96 14.89 -1.75
N GLU A 112 13.22 14.52 -1.84
CA GLU A 112 14.21 15.02 -2.78
C GLU A 112 14.03 14.34 -4.14
N LYS A 113 14.16 15.11 -5.22
CA LYS A 113 14.02 14.65 -6.61
C LYS A 113 15.13 13.66 -6.98
#